data_AF-A0A967FII6-F1
#
_entry.id   AF-A0A967FII6-F1
#
_cell.length_a   1.000
_cell.length_b   1.000
_cell.length_c   1.000
_cell.angle_alpha   90.00
_cell.angle_beta   90.00
_cell.angle_gamma   90.00
#
_symmetry.space_group_name_H-M   'P 1'
#
loop_
_entity.id
_entity.type
_entity.pdbx_description
1 polymer ?
#
loop_
_entity_poly.entity_id
_entity_poly.type
_entity_poly.pdbx_seq_one_letter_code
_entity_poly.pdbx_strand_id
1 'polypeptide(L)'
;MSTSKVSRQSMNWLLLEGIAIVLSILLAFWIDAWWDGRKDKLEEREILIGLEVEFLDLRDRLDQWAQFNRTGAQFVDQFLSDAVTEMDLRSIELAFTYASLVNILDQGGALDALLASGRLERISNRDIRARLVKWPDWLEDIHTNDLSSRSYVMSEIVPYLAKHGFPRFCPEPELYIVCPGNEPIPP
;
A
#
# COMPACT_ATOMS: atom_id res chain seq x y z
N MET A 1 -40.43 -66.64 43.03
CA MET A 1 -39.48 -66.15 42.00
C MET A 1 -40.19 -65.11 41.16
N SER A 2 -39.90 -63.83 41.39
CA SER A 2 -40.44 -62.72 40.60
C SER A 2 -39.30 -61.73 40.42
N THR A 3 -38.68 -61.72 39.24
CA THR A 3 -37.74 -60.67 38.86
C THR A 3 -37.86 -60.38 37.36
N SER A 4 -37.87 -59.07 37.08
CA SER A 4 -37.52 -58.40 35.84
C SER A 4 -38.43 -58.55 34.62
N LYS A 5 -39.57 -57.86 34.66
CA LYS A 5 -40.07 -57.11 33.50
C LYS A 5 -39.68 -55.63 33.70
N VAL A 6 -38.39 -55.32 33.62
CA VAL A 6 -37.98 -53.92 33.37
C VAL A 6 -38.46 -53.62 31.95
N SER A 7 -39.45 -52.72 31.87
CA SER A 7 -40.27 -52.52 30.69
C SER A 7 -39.42 -51.95 29.54
N ARG A 8 -39.48 -52.59 28.37
CA ARG A 8 -38.91 -52.09 27.10
C ARG A 8 -39.30 -50.62 26.81
N GLN A 9 -40.40 -50.17 27.38
CA GLN A 9 -40.94 -48.82 27.25
C GLN A 9 -40.10 -47.76 27.99
N SER A 10 -39.44 -48.10 29.11
CA SER A 10 -38.57 -47.14 29.83
C SER A 10 -37.23 -46.92 29.14
N MET A 11 -36.70 -47.93 28.44
CA MET A 11 -35.41 -47.85 27.74
C MET A 11 -35.49 -46.92 26.52
N ASN A 12 -36.59 -47.01 25.74
CA ASN A 12 -36.80 -46.15 24.56
C ASN A 12 -36.98 -44.67 24.95
N TRP A 13 -37.63 -44.41 26.08
CA TRP A 13 -37.78 -43.07 26.63
C TRP A 13 -36.42 -42.45 26.99
N LEU A 14 -35.58 -43.18 27.73
CA LEU A 14 -34.25 -42.71 28.12
C LEU A 14 -33.33 -42.47 26.92
N LEU A 15 -33.47 -43.26 25.85
CA LEU A 15 -32.73 -43.05 24.60
C LEU A 15 -33.21 -41.79 23.86
N LEU A 16 -34.53 -41.56 23.78
CA LEU A 16 -35.09 -40.36 23.19
C LEU A 16 -34.68 -39.09 23.96
N GLU A 17 -34.68 -39.17 25.29
CA GLU A 17 -34.23 -38.08 26.18
C GLU A 17 -32.74 -37.79 26.01
N GLY A 18 -31.89 -38.83 25.96
CA GLY A 18 -30.46 -38.68 25.67
C GLY A 18 -30.18 -38.07 24.29
N ILE A 19 -30.89 -38.51 23.25
CA ILE A 19 -30.78 -37.93 21.90
C ILE A 19 -31.22 -36.46 21.89
N ALA A 20 -32.30 -36.12 22.60
CA ALA A 20 -32.78 -34.75 22.70
C ALA A 20 -31.75 -33.82 23.36
N ILE A 21 -31.06 -34.28 24.41
CA ILE A 21 -29.99 -33.52 25.06
C ILE A 21 -28.79 -33.32 24.12
N VAL A 22 -28.37 -34.36 23.40
CA VAL A 22 -27.26 -34.23 22.45
C VAL A 22 -27.61 -33.26 21.32
N LEU A 23 -28.83 -33.34 20.78
CA LEU A 23 -29.30 -32.43 19.72
C LEU A 23 -29.38 -30.98 20.20
N SER A 24 -29.80 -30.73 21.44
CA SER A 24 -29.87 -29.36 21.97
C SER A 24 -28.47 -28.75 22.14
N ILE A 25 -27.50 -29.53 22.61
CA ILE A 25 -26.10 -29.10 22.74
C ILE A 25 -25.48 -28.84 21.36
N LEU A 26 -25.68 -29.75 20.39
CA LEU A 26 -25.18 -29.56 19.03
C LEU A 26 -25.79 -28.34 18.35
N LEU A 27 -27.10 -28.10 18.56
CA LEU A 27 -27.77 -26.92 18.02
C LEU A 27 -27.22 -25.63 18.63
N ALA A 28 -26.93 -25.62 19.93
CA ALA A 28 -26.30 -24.47 20.58
C ALA A 28 -24.93 -24.16 19.97
N PHE A 29 -24.06 -25.16 19.82
CA PHE A 29 -22.77 -24.99 19.14
C PHE A 29 -22.91 -24.59 17.67
N TRP A 30 -23.93 -25.07 16.98
CA TRP A 30 -24.18 -24.70 15.59
C TRP A 30 -24.59 -23.23 15.44
N ILE A 31 -25.46 -22.74 16.32
CA ILE A 31 -25.87 -21.33 16.35
C ILE A 31 -24.66 -20.44 16.66
N ASP A 32 -23.85 -20.82 17.64
CA ASP A 32 -22.65 -20.09 18.05
C ASP A 32 -21.63 -20.01 16.90
N ALA A 33 -21.32 -21.15 16.27
CA ALA A 33 -20.44 -21.22 15.10
C ALA A 33 -20.98 -20.41 13.91
N TRP A 34 -22.30 -20.41 13.69
CA TRP A 34 -22.92 -19.60 12.63
C TRP A 34 -22.78 -18.09 12.90
N TRP A 35 -22.98 -17.66 14.14
CA TRP A 35 -22.85 -16.28 14.54
C TRP A 35 -21.39 -15.79 14.43
N ASP A 36 -20.44 -16.61 14.86
CA ASP A 36 -19.01 -16.30 14.73
C ASP A 36 -18.57 -16.24 13.26
N GLY A 37 -18.99 -17.19 12.42
CA GLY A 37 -18.74 -17.12 10.98
C GLY A 37 -19.38 -15.89 10.31
N ARG A 38 -20.42 -15.30 10.92
CA ARG A 38 -21.03 -14.05 10.45
C ARG A 38 -20.21 -12.83 10.88
N LYS A 39 -19.64 -12.83 12.09
CA LYS A 39 -18.72 -11.78 12.55
C LYS A 39 -17.44 -11.75 11.71
N ASP A 40 -16.84 -12.92 11.46
CA ASP A 40 -15.61 -13.01 10.65
C ASP A 40 -15.80 -12.39 9.26
N LYS A 41 -16.95 -12.62 8.63
CA LYS A 41 -17.29 -12.01 7.33
C LYS A 41 -17.49 -10.50 7.38
N LEU A 42 -17.99 -9.98 8.51
CA LEU A 42 -18.14 -8.54 8.70
C LEU A 42 -16.77 -7.88 8.89
N GLU A 43 -15.91 -8.48 9.71
CA GLU A 43 -14.54 -8.00 9.94
C GLU A 43 -13.72 -8.04 8.64
N GLU A 44 -13.77 -9.14 7.89
CA GLU A 44 -13.10 -9.23 6.58
C GLU A 44 -13.60 -8.14 5.63
N ARG A 45 -14.92 -7.88 5.59
CA ARG A 45 -15.49 -6.84 4.75
C ARG A 45 -14.99 -5.44 5.14
N GLU A 46 -14.92 -5.14 6.43
CA GLU A 46 -14.40 -3.85 6.92
C GLU A 46 -12.92 -3.67 6.54
N ILE A 47 -12.11 -4.72 6.69
CA ILE A 47 -10.70 -4.72 6.25
C ILE A 47 -10.60 -4.45 4.75
N LEU A 48 -11.37 -5.17 3.92
CA LEU A 48 -11.31 -5.02 2.46
C LEU A 48 -11.78 -3.64 2.00
N ILE A 49 -12.80 -3.05 2.62
CA ILE A 49 -13.23 -1.68 2.31
C ILE A 49 -12.13 -0.67 2.65
N GLY A 50 -11.50 -0.81 3.82
CA GLY A 50 -10.39 0.07 4.21
C GLY A 50 -9.23 0.02 3.22
N LEU A 51 -8.84 -1.21 2.83
CA LEU A 51 -7.80 -1.42 1.82
C LEU A 51 -8.20 -0.87 0.45
N GLU A 52 -9.45 -1.07 0.01
CA GLU A 52 -9.92 -0.57 -1.29
C GLU A 52 -9.82 0.95 -1.38
N VAL A 53 -10.31 1.66 -0.35
CA VAL A 53 -10.24 3.13 -0.30
C VAL A 53 -8.79 3.61 -0.39
N GLU A 54 -7.89 3.01 0.38
CA GLU A 54 -6.48 3.35 0.36
C GLU A 54 -5.81 3.02 -0.98
N PHE A 55 -6.07 1.87 -1.58
CA PHE A 55 -5.47 1.49 -2.86
C PHE A 55 -5.96 2.34 -4.03
N LEU A 56 -7.20 2.81 -4.00
CA LEU A 56 -7.71 3.74 -5.02
C LEU A 56 -6.99 5.08 -4.95
N ASP A 57 -6.81 5.61 -3.74
CA ASP A 57 -6.08 6.85 -3.48
C ASP A 57 -4.58 6.72 -3.82
N LEU A 58 -3.95 5.60 -3.43
CA LEU A 58 -2.57 5.27 -3.82
C LEU A 58 -2.39 5.17 -5.33
N ARG A 59 -3.32 4.51 -6.03
CA ARG A 59 -3.27 4.40 -7.50
C ARG A 59 -3.30 5.78 -8.14
N ASP A 60 -4.23 6.64 -7.71
CA ASP A 60 -4.40 7.96 -8.31
C ASP A 60 -3.16 8.84 -8.07
N ARG A 61 -2.52 8.73 -6.89
CA ARG A 61 -1.21 9.36 -6.64
C ARG A 61 -0.12 8.79 -7.56
N LEU A 62 0.03 7.46 -7.60
CA LEU A 62 1.04 6.80 -8.44
C LEU A 62 0.90 7.18 -9.91
N ASP A 63 -0.33 7.31 -10.42
CA ASP A 63 -0.58 7.74 -11.79
C ASP A 63 -0.17 9.19 -12.04
N GLN A 64 -0.44 10.11 -11.10
CA GLN A 64 0.02 11.50 -11.21
C GLN A 64 1.54 11.58 -11.30
N TRP A 65 2.21 10.79 -10.48
CA TRP A 65 3.65 10.83 -10.46
C TRP A 65 4.32 10.06 -11.59
N ALA A 66 3.70 8.97 -12.06
CA ALA A 66 4.12 8.32 -13.29
C ALA A 66 4.03 9.29 -14.48
N GLN A 67 3.00 10.13 -14.53
CA GLN A 67 2.88 11.19 -15.55
C GLN A 67 3.96 12.27 -15.38
N PHE A 68 4.23 12.71 -14.14
CA PHE A 68 5.30 13.66 -13.85
C PHE A 68 6.67 13.12 -14.31
N ASN A 69 7.00 11.88 -13.95
CA ASN A 69 8.24 11.22 -14.33
C ASN A 69 8.36 11.02 -15.85
N ARG A 70 7.28 10.64 -16.54
CA ARG A 70 7.27 10.53 -18.01
C ARG A 70 7.52 11.87 -18.70
N THR A 71 6.88 12.93 -18.20
CA THR A 71 7.08 14.29 -18.70
C THR A 71 8.53 14.72 -18.49
N GLY A 72 9.09 14.42 -17.32
CA GLY A 72 10.49 14.64 -17.02
C GLY A 72 11.45 13.92 -17.96
N ALA A 73 11.21 12.62 -18.18
CA ALA A 73 12.01 11.82 -19.12
C ALA A 73 11.99 12.40 -20.54
N GLN A 74 10.85 12.93 -21.00
CA GLN A 74 10.75 13.59 -22.31
C GLN A 74 11.59 14.87 -22.39
N PHE A 75 11.60 15.69 -21.34
CA PHE A 75 12.43 16.89 -21.31
C PHE A 75 13.93 16.57 -21.29
N VAL A 76 14.32 15.54 -20.53
CA VAL A 76 15.72 15.07 -20.50
C VAL A 76 16.12 14.49 -21.87
N ASP A 77 15.26 13.71 -22.50
CA ASP A 77 15.52 13.14 -23.84
C ASP A 77 15.71 14.26 -24.88
N GLN A 78 14.85 15.29 -24.86
CA GLN A 78 15.03 16.47 -25.72
C GLN A 78 16.35 17.19 -25.44
N PHE A 79 16.71 17.38 -24.18
CA PHE A 79 17.97 18.01 -23.79
C PHE A 79 19.21 17.22 -24.23
N LEU A 80 19.14 15.89 -24.24
CA LEU A 80 20.24 15.02 -24.68
C LEU A 80 20.27 14.81 -26.20
N SER A 81 19.24 15.26 -26.92
CA SER A 81 19.13 15.14 -28.37
C SER A 81 19.74 16.33 -29.10
N ASP A 82 19.88 16.21 -30.43
CA ASP A 82 20.30 17.32 -31.30
C ASP A 82 19.32 18.52 -31.25
N ALA A 83 18.11 18.35 -30.72
CA ALA A 83 17.10 19.42 -30.57
C ALA A 83 17.40 20.39 -29.41
N VAL A 84 18.43 20.14 -28.59
CA VAL A 84 18.79 21.01 -27.46
C VAL A 84 19.05 22.47 -27.88
N THR A 85 19.55 22.69 -29.10
CA THR A 85 19.80 24.04 -29.63
C THR A 85 18.52 24.84 -29.88
N GLU A 86 17.37 24.17 -29.94
CA GLU A 86 16.05 24.77 -30.15
C GLU A 86 15.29 24.99 -28.83
N MET A 87 15.80 24.45 -27.72
CA MET A 87 15.17 24.59 -26.40
C MET A 87 15.40 25.98 -25.82
N ASP A 88 14.36 26.58 -25.25
CA ASP A 88 14.50 27.80 -24.46
C ASP A 88 15.05 27.49 -23.05
N LEU A 89 15.56 28.53 -22.39
CA LEU A 89 16.14 28.40 -21.04
C LEU A 89 15.15 27.76 -20.05
N ARG A 90 13.86 28.10 -20.17
CA ARG A 90 12.80 27.55 -19.32
C ARG A 90 12.62 26.05 -19.51
N SER A 91 12.68 25.54 -20.74
CA SER A 91 12.56 24.12 -21.03
C SER A 91 13.78 23.35 -20.50
N ILE A 92 14.95 23.96 -20.55
CA ILE A 92 16.18 23.41 -19.95
C ILE A 92 16.06 23.38 -18.42
N GLU A 93 15.62 24.46 -17.79
CA GLU A 93 15.36 24.52 -16.34
C GLU A 93 14.31 23.48 -15.90
N LEU A 94 13.25 23.30 -16.68
CA LEU A 94 12.25 22.26 -16.43
C LEU A 94 12.88 20.87 -16.55
N ALA A 95 13.66 20.58 -17.60
CA ALA A 95 14.36 19.31 -17.76
C ALA A 95 15.18 18.95 -16.51
N PHE A 96 15.91 19.93 -15.97
CA PHE A 96 16.68 19.74 -14.74
C PHE A 96 15.81 19.63 -13.49
N THR A 97 14.73 20.40 -13.40
CA THR A 97 13.76 20.30 -12.29
C THR A 97 13.18 18.89 -12.21
N TYR A 98 12.71 18.37 -13.34
CA TYR A 98 12.15 17.03 -13.43
C TYR A 98 13.21 15.94 -13.17
N ALA A 99 14.44 16.11 -13.67
CA ALA A 99 15.53 15.19 -13.38
C ALA A 99 15.94 15.19 -11.89
N SER A 100 15.73 16.31 -11.19
CA SER A 100 16.09 16.48 -9.78
C SER A 100 14.97 16.15 -8.79
N LEU A 101 13.73 16.18 -9.26
CA LEU A 101 12.52 15.89 -8.51
C LEU A 101 11.89 14.57 -8.93
N VAL A 102 12.70 13.62 -9.44
CA VAL A 102 12.27 12.22 -9.49
C VAL A 102 11.99 11.82 -8.05
N ASN A 103 10.70 11.64 -7.78
CA ASN A 103 10.20 11.42 -6.44
C ASN A 103 8.89 10.68 -6.62
N ILE A 104 8.75 9.51 -6.00
CA ILE A 104 7.73 9.20 -4.97
C ILE A 104 7.87 7.78 -4.48
N LEU A 105 7.60 7.62 -3.18
CA LEU A 105 6.41 6.85 -2.81
C LEU A 105 5.88 7.25 -1.43
N ASP A 106 4.58 7.49 -1.35
CA ASP A 106 3.84 7.60 -0.10
C ASP A 106 3.39 6.19 0.28
N GLN A 107 3.95 5.62 1.35
CA GLN A 107 3.60 4.29 1.80
C GLN A 107 2.24 4.36 2.51
N GLY A 108 1.22 3.71 1.95
CA GLY A 108 -0.10 3.64 2.57
C GLY A 108 -0.04 2.92 3.92
N GLY A 109 -0.69 3.48 4.95
CA GLY A 109 -0.63 2.98 6.31
C GLY A 109 -1.63 1.86 6.67
N ALA A 110 -2.71 1.64 5.92
CA ALA A 110 -3.72 0.65 6.31
C ALA A 110 -3.25 -0.78 6.04
N LEU A 111 -2.56 -1.03 4.93
CA LEU A 111 -1.87 -2.31 4.70
C LEU A 111 -0.77 -2.55 5.74
N ASP A 112 0.04 -1.54 6.06
CA ASP A 112 1.11 -1.68 7.07
C ASP A 112 0.54 -2.01 8.44
N ALA A 113 -0.54 -1.34 8.85
CA ALA A 113 -1.25 -1.66 10.08
C ALA A 113 -1.84 -3.08 10.06
N LEU A 114 -2.34 -3.54 8.91
CA LEU A 114 -2.88 -4.90 8.76
C LEU A 114 -1.79 -5.96 8.86
N LEU A 115 -0.62 -5.73 8.25
CA LEU A 115 0.55 -6.59 8.33
C LEU A 115 1.14 -6.62 9.74
N ALA A 116 1.36 -5.45 10.35
CA ALA A 116 1.92 -5.32 11.70
C ALA A 116 1.02 -5.94 12.77
N SER A 117 -0.30 -5.91 12.58
CA SER A 117 -1.25 -6.55 13.49
C SER A 117 -1.41 -8.06 13.29
N GLY A 118 -0.76 -8.66 12.29
CA GLY A 118 -0.87 -10.09 11.98
C GLY A 118 -2.27 -10.53 11.52
N ARG A 119 -3.15 -9.58 11.19
CA ARG A 119 -4.56 -9.85 10.87
C ARG A 119 -4.79 -10.22 9.41
N LEU A 120 -3.75 -10.31 8.59
CA LEU A 120 -3.86 -10.67 7.17
C LEU A 120 -4.50 -12.06 6.97
N GLU A 121 -4.39 -12.95 7.94
CA GLU A 121 -5.06 -14.27 7.91
C GLU A 121 -6.59 -14.17 7.89
N ARG A 122 -7.17 -13.06 8.36
CA ARG A 122 -8.62 -12.79 8.35
C ARG A 122 -9.19 -12.62 6.95
N ILE A 123 -8.35 -12.30 5.96
CA ILE A 123 -8.77 -12.27 4.55
C ILE A 123 -8.85 -13.71 4.06
N SER A 124 -10.05 -14.21 3.84
CA SER A 124 -10.29 -15.59 3.42
C SER A 124 -9.65 -15.89 2.05
N ASN A 125 -9.69 -14.91 1.13
CA ASN A 125 -9.14 -15.05 -0.21
C ASN A 125 -7.60 -15.14 -0.21
N ARG A 126 -7.09 -16.33 -0.57
CA ARG A 126 -5.65 -16.63 -0.62
C ARG A 126 -4.90 -15.80 -1.66
N ASP A 127 -5.51 -15.54 -2.81
CA ASP A 127 -4.86 -14.79 -3.89
C ASP A 127 -4.71 -13.31 -3.53
N ILE A 128 -5.75 -12.72 -2.92
CA ILE A 128 -5.70 -11.34 -2.42
C ILE A 128 -4.61 -11.24 -1.35
N ARG A 129 -4.62 -12.13 -0.35
CA ARG A 129 -3.59 -12.17 0.69
C ARG A 129 -2.19 -12.29 0.11
N ALA A 130 -1.97 -13.19 -0.85
CA ALA A 130 -0.66 -13.38 -1.48
C ALA A 130 -0.16 -12.13 -2.22
N ARG A 131 -1.07 -11.32 -2.81
CA ARG A 131 -0.72 -10.05 -3.45
C ARG A 131 -0.39 -8.97 -2.41
N LEU A 132 -1.18 -8.89 -1.33
CA LEU A 132 -0.98 -7.92 -0.25
C LEU A 132 0.36 -8.13 0.49
N VAL A 133 0.77 -9.38 0.72
CA VAL A 133 2.10 -9.68 1.32
C VAL A 133 3.24 -9.16 0.46
N LYS A 134 3.12 -9.23 -0.86
CA LYS A 134 4.20 -8.83 -1.79
C LYS A 134 4.26 -7.33 -2.01
N TRP A 135 3.18 -6.61 -1.75
CA TRP A 135 3.09 -5.18 -2.07
C TRP A 135 4.21 -4.33 -1.42
N PRO A 136 4.55 -4.51 -0.12
CA PRO A 136 5.65 -3.75 0.48
C PRO A 136 7.00 -3.97 -0.21
N ASP A 137 7.30 -5.20 -0.64
CA ASP A 137 8.55 -5.50 -1.35
C ASP A 137 8.65 -4.70 -2.67
N TRP A 138 7.56 -4.67 -3.45
CA TRP A 138 7.50 -3.87 -4.68
C TRP A 138 7.67 -2.37 -4.39
N LEU A 139 7.12 -1.90 -3.28
CA LEU A 139 7.20 -0.52 -2.85
C LEU A 139 8.62 -0.11 -2.47
N GLU A 140 9.28 -0.98 -1.71
CA GLU A 140 10.64 -0.77 -1.23
C GLU A 140 11.65 -0.78 -2.37
N ASP A 141 11.47 -1.66 -3.36
CA ASP A 141 12.30 -1.69 -4.57
C ASP A 141 12.22 -0.34 -5.33
N ILE A 142 11.01 0.20 -5.49
CA ILE A 142 10.82 1.51 -6.13
C ILE A 142 11.41 2.63 -5.27
N HIS A 143 11.15 2.61 -3.97
CA HIS A 143 11.65 3.61 -3.03
C HIS A 143 13.18 3.66 -2.99
N THR A 144 13.82 2.50 -2.94
CA THR A 144 15.29 2.40 -2.93
C THR A 144 15.89 2.96 -4.22
N ASN A 145 15.31 2.62 -5.38
CA ASN A 145 15.78 3.12 -6.67
C ASN A 145 15.60 4.65 -6.80
N ASP A 146 14.50 5.18 -6.26
CA ASP A 146 14.23 6.61 -6.21
C ASP A 146 15.25 7.36 -5.35
N LEU A 147 15.49 6.88 -4.12
CA LEU A 147 16.49 7.46 -3.21
C LEU A 147 17.89 7.45 -3.82
N SER A 148 18.28 6.36 -4.49
CA SER A 148 19.56 6.27 -5.18
C SER A 148 19.68 7.31 -6.31
N SER A 149 18.64 7.44 -7.13
CA SER A 149 18.60 8.39 -8.26
C SER A 149 18.67 9.83 -7.75
N ARG A 150 17.85 10.16 -6.75
CA ARG A 150 17.84 11.48 -6.12
C ARG A 150 19.16 11.82 -5.45
N SER A 151 19.77 10.85 -4.76
CA SER A 151 21.09 11.03 -4.14
C SER A 151 22.14 11.39 -5.18
N TYR A 152 22.18 10.67 -6.32
CA TYR A 152 23.10 10.95 -7.42
C TYR A 152 22.87 12.35 -8.01
N VAL A 153 21.61 12.71 -8.28
CA VAL A 153 21.29 14.03 -8.85
C VAL A 153 21.72 15.16 -7.90
N MET A 154 21.42 15.04 -6.61
CA MET A 154 21.74 16.07 -5.62
C MET A 154 23.24 16.17 -5.31
N SER A 155 23.98 15.06 -5.36
CA SER A 155 25.41 15.03 -5.02
C SER A 155 26.34 15.31 -6.19
N GLU A 156 25.97 14.91 -7.41
CA GLU A 156 26.84 15.01 -8.59
C GLU A 156 26.33 16.05 -9.59
N ILE A 157 25.06 15.95 -9.99
CA ILE A 157 24.50 16.75 -11.08
C ILE A 157 24.26 18.20 -10.65
N VAL A 158 23.54 18.42 -9.55
CA VAL A 158 23.20 19.77 -9.07
C VAL A 158 24.46 20.62 -8.82
N PRO A 159 25.51 20.12 -8.13
CA PRO A 159 26.74 20.89 -7.94
C PRO A 159 27.48 21.20 -9.24
N TYR A 160 27.52 20.25 -10.19
CA TYR A 160 28.11 20.45 -11.50
C TYR A 160 27.42 21.60 -12.26
N LEU A 161 26.09 21.59 -12.29
CA LEU A 161 25.30 22.63 -12.98
C LEU A 161 25.44 24.00 -12.32
N ALA A 162 25.41 24.04 -10.98
CA ALA A 162 25.60 25.26 -10.21
C ALA A 162 26.96 25.92 -10.50
N LYS A 163 28.02 25.11 -10.66
CA LYS A 163 29.37 25.61 -11.04
C LYS A 163 29.38 26.25 -12.43
N HIS A 164 28.47 25.87 -13.32
CA HIS A 164 28.38 26.36 -14.69
C HIS A 164 27.27 27.38 -14.92
N GLY A 165 26.72 27.96 -13.83
CA GLY A 165 25.82 29.11 -13.92
C GLY A 165 24.34 28.79 -14.02
N PHE A 166 23.93 27.52 -13.88
CA PHE A 166 22.51 27.18 -13.72
C PHE A 166 22.05 27.49 -12.29
N PRO A 167 20.89 28.15 -12.10
CA PRO A 167 20.37 28.48 -10.79
C PRO A 167 20.10 27.22 -9.96
N ARG A 168 20.39 27.29 -8.65
CA ARG A 168 20.13 26.19 -7.71
C ARG A 168 18.62 26.05 -7.51
N PHE A 169 18.13 24.81 -7.46
CA PHE A 169 16.78 24.51 -6.98
C PHE A 169 16.80 24.42 -5.45
N CYS A 170 16.00 25.25 -4.77
CA CYS A 170 15.80 25.15 -3.32
C CYS A 170 14.53 24.31 -3.06
N PRO A 171 14.57 23.31 -2.18
CA PRO A 171 13.38 22.58 -1.77
C PRO A 171 12.63 23.41 -0.73
N GLU A 172 11.75 24.32 -1.16
CA GLU A 172 10.71 24.87 -0.30
C GLU A 172 9.36 24.18 -0.53
N PRO A 173 8.46 24.16 0.48
CA PRO A 173 7.28 23.28 0.49
C PRO A 173 6.23 23.63 -0.58
N GLU A 174 6.34 24.80 -1.21
CA GLU A 174 5.36 25.32 -2.15
C GLU A 174 6.07 25.91 -3.37
N LEU A 175 6.39 25.05 -4.34
CA LEU A 175 6.37 25.35 -5.78
C LEU A 175 6.92 26.70 -6.30
N TYR A 176 8.05 27.21 -5.77
CA TYR A 176 8.77 28.35 -6.37
C TYR A 176 10.18 27.95 -6.81
N ILE A 177 10.41 28.08 -8.13
CA ILE A 177 11.44 27.41 -8.92
C ILE A 177 12.82 28.13 -8.92
N VAL A 178 13.00 29.25 -8.22
CA VAL A 178 14.28 29.99 -8.27
C VAL A 178 14.65 30.59 -6.90
N CYS A 179 15.82 30.22 -6.36
CA CYS A 179 16.36 30.89 -5.17
C CYS A 179 16.83 32.31 -5.56
N PRO A 180 16.51 33.36 -4.77
CA PRO A 180 17.14 34.68 -4.95
C PRO A 180 18.64 34.56 -4.65
N GLY A 181 19.45 35.20 -5.50
CA GLY A 181 20.87 34.89 -5.67
C GLY A 181 21.81 35.07 -4.46
N ASN A 182 23.03 34.52 -4.65
CA ASN A 182 24.30 34.76 -3.96
C ASN A 182 24.40 34.54 -2.44
N GLU A 183 23.41 33.98 -1.76
CA GLU A 183 23.59 33.65 -0.33
C GLU A 183 24.41 32.36 -0.11
N PRO A 184 25.31 32.32 0.90
CA PRO A 184 26.07 31.13 1.24
C PRO A 184 25.17 30.00 1.77
N ILE A 185 25.59 28.77 1.49
CA ILE A 185 24.91 27.53 1.87
C ILE A 185 24.95 27.38 3.41
N PRO A 186 23.81 27.26 4.13
CA PRO A 186 23.82 26.80 5.51
C PRO A 186 24.13 25.29 5.58
N PRO A 187 24.80 24.83 6.66
CA PRO A 187 25.31 23.45 6.78
C PRO A 187 24.22 22.38 6.75
#